data_AF-A0A7W8DMW0-F1
#
_entry.id   AF-A0A7W8DMW0-F1
#
_cell.length_a   1.000
_cell.length_b   1.000
_cell.length_c   1.000
_cell.angle_alpha   90.00
_cell.angle_beta   90.00
_cell.angle_gamma   90.00
#
_symmetry.space_group_name_H-M   'P 1'
#
loop_
_entity.id
_entity.type
_entity.pdbx_description
1 polymer ?
#
loop_
_entity_poly.entity_id
_entity_poly.type
_entity_poly.pdbx_seq_one_letter_code
_entity_poly.pdbx_strand_id
1 'polypeptide(L)'
;MRPLFRLIPALFLLTLSAHAAEPTNATEAAAQKAAAEKKAADQKITAEKFAAWKATLSPEQQAWETVLEQNLGMGFYLPIYQAEKLAGKVTAWDYVKDDPKLPRVLLIGDSISRGYTLATRKALAGVANLHRAPENCGPTANGLKKLPVWLGTGKWDIIHFNFGIHDRKTPLADYEQRLDSLATQLKATGAKVLWASTTPVAEGGMKDATNADLIARNEVAARVMQKHGIAINDLYAWIEPDLAKFQNPKDVHFSGPGYDRLAEQVAAAIAKIIPTLTSVNTAILPMSKLEKDGYGWEERHAEILKIKDTVNPEIVLIGDSITHFWGGLPDGAKMGNRGTETWQSLFGSRRVLNLGFGWDRTQNVLKRIQLGELDGLKPKAIVIHIGTNNLAKTVNARDNTPAEIAEAIGLIIEKAQAKCPGAQVILMAIFPRGKTAADPKRAILANINQRLAPLGQKPGVTFLDITAKWLEPDGSISKDIMPDALHPNQKGYAVWAEALKPVLPN
;
A
#
# COMPACT_ATOMS: atom_id res chain seq x y z
N MET A 1 66.38 30.97 -38.76
CA MET A 1 66.08 29.80 -37.90
C MET A 1 64.70 30.02 -37.28
N ARG A 2 63.71 29.23 -37.70
CA ARG A 2 62.30 29.28 -37.24
C ARG A 2 62.09 28.24 -36.13
N PRO A 3 61.38 28.51 -35.02
CA PRO A 3 60.91 27.46 -34.14
C PRO A 3 59.54 26.94 -34.61
N LEU A 4 59.42 25.60 -34.59
CA LEU A 4 58.28 24.79 -35.00
C LEU A 4 57.00 25.11 -34.20
N PHE A 5 55.91 25.41 -34.92
CA PHE A 5 54.55 25.18 -34.44
C PHE A 5 54.27 23.67 -34.42
N ARG A 6 53.86 23.11 -33.27
CA ARG A 6 53.20 21.80 -33.20
C ARG A 6 51.73 22.01 -32.83
N LEU A 7 50.86 21.83 -33.81
CA LEU A 7 49.43 21.58 -33.61
C LEU A 7 49.26 20.27 -32.82
N ILE A 8 48.49 20.29 -31.74
CA ILE A 8 47.95 19.11 -31.07
C ILE A 8 46.53 18.93 -31.62
N PRO A 9 46.17 17.82 -32.28
CA PRO A 9 44.80 17.57 -32.68
C PRO A 9 43.96 17.13 -31.49
N ALA A 10 42.77 17.72 -31.40
CA ALA A 10 41.71 17.36 -30.47
C ALA A 10 41.30 15.88 -30.63
N LEU A 11 41.29 15.14 -29.52
CA LEU A 11 40.78 13.77 -29.46
C LEU A 11 39.26 13.84 -29.21
N PHE A 12 38.48 13.67 -30.28
CA PHE A 12 37.03 13.41 -30.19
C PHE A 12 36.80 12.05 -29.52
N LEU A 13 36.25 12.04 -28.30
CA LEU A 13 35.70 10.82 -27.70
C LEU A 13 34.29 10.59 -28.25
N LEU A 14 34.19 9.67 -29.22
CA LEU A 14 32.92 9.12 -29.71
C LEU A 14 32.17 8.40 -28.59
N THR A 15 30.90 8.71 -28.44
CA THR A 15 29.94 7.99 -27.60
C THR A 15 29.48 6.72 -28.32
N LEU A 16 29.69 5.54 -27.73
CA LEU A 16 29.11 4.28 -28.22
C LEU A 16 27.58 4.33 -28.05
N SER A 17 26.87 4.63 -29.13
CA SER A 17 25.60 3.97 -29.41
C SER A 17 25.94 2.55 -29.85
N ALA A 18 25.29 1.52 -29.29
CA ALA A 18 25.25 0.21 -29.90
C ALA A 18 24.41 0.28 -31.20
N HIS A 19 24.94 0.92 -32.24
CA HIS A 19 24.72 0.43 -33.58
C HIS A 19 25.70 -0.73 -33.74
N ALA A 20 25.22 -1.87 -34.23
CA ALA A 20 26.14 -2.90 -34.71
C ALA A 20 27.08 -2.21 -35.70
N ALA A 21 28.37 -2.13 -35.38
CA ALA A 21 29.35 -1.55 -36.27
C ALA A 21 29.29 -2.33 -37.59
N GLU A 22 29.15 -1.62 -38.72
CA GLU A 22 29.23 -2.26 -40.02
C GLU A 22 30.56 -3.03 -40.10
N PRO A 23 30.53 -4.31 -40.50
CA PRO A 23 31.74 -5.12 -40.54
C PRO A 23 32.73 -4.46 -41.50
N THR A 24 33.96 -4.24 -41.03
CA THR A 24 34.98 -3.50 -41.79
C THR A 24 35.68 -4.39 -42.82
N ASN A 25 35.46 -5.71 -42.75
CA ASN A 25 35.97 -6.72 -43.66
C ASN A 25 35.07 -7.97 -43.72
N ALA A 26 35.31 -8.83 -44.72
CA ALA A 26 34.50 -10.03 -44.98
C ALA A 26 34.56 -11.07 -43.83
N THR A 27 35.68 -11.15 -43.10
CA THR A 27 35.84 -12.05 -41.95
C THR A 27 34.98 -11.61 -40.77
N GLU A 28 34.93 -10.31 -40.49
CA GLU A 28 34.04 -9.73 -39.49
C GLU A 28 32.57 -9.90 -39.88
N ALA A 29 32.22 -9.71 -41.16
CA ALA A 29 30.86 -9.95 -41.66
C ALA A 29 30.43 -11.41 -41.46
N ALA A 30 31.31 -12.37 -41.77
CA ALA A 30 31.06 -13.79 -41.56
C ALA A 30 30.93 -14.15 -40.07
N ALA A 31 31.77 -13.57 -39.21
CA ALA A 31 31.70 -13.78 -37.76
C ALA A 31 30.42 -13.19 -37.14
N GLN A 32 30.01 -11.97 -37.55
CA GLN A 32 28.75 -11.37 -37.14
C GLN A 32 27.54 -12.20 -37.60
N LYS A 33 27.58 -12.71 -38.84
CA LYS A 33 26.54 -13.61 -39.38
C LYS A 33 26.46 -14.91 -38.60
N ALA A 34 27.59 -15.59 -38.34
CA ALA A 34 27.62 -16.82 -37.56
C ALA A 34 27.15 -16.61 -36.11
N ALA A 35 27.50 -15.48 -35.49
CA ALA A 35 27.01 -15.11 -34.16
C ALA A 35 25.49 -14.85 -34.15
N ALA A 36 24.96 -14.19 -35.18
CA ALA A 36 23.52 -13.97 -35.35
C ALA A 36 22.76 -15.30 -35.57
N GLU A 37 23.29 -16.20 -36.39
CA GLU A 37 22.72 -17.53 -36.64
C GLU A 37 22.72 -18.38 -35.37
N LYS A 38 23.83 -18.40 -34.62
CA LYS A 38 23.91 -19.07 -33.32
C LYS A 38 22.90 -18.50 -32.33
N LYS A 39 22.82 -17.18 -32.22
CA LYS A 39 21.85 -16.49 -31.34
C LYS A 39 20.41 -16.86 -31.72
N ALA A 40 20.09 -16.92 -33.01
CA ALA A 40 18.77 -17.31 -33.48
C ALA A 40 18.44 -18.79 -33.14
N ALA A 41 19.41 -19.68 -33.28
CA ALA A 41 19.26 -21.09 -32.89
C ALA A 41 19.04 -21.24 -31.37
N ASP A 42 19.83 -20.55 -30.55
CA ASP A 42 19.69 -20.56 -29.09
C ASP A 42 18.33 -19.98 -28.65
N GLN A 43 17.85 -18.93 -29.32
CA GLN A 43 16.53 -18.35 -29.09
C GLN A 43 15.40 -19.32 -29.45
N LYS A 44 15.53 -20.05 -30.56
CA LYS A 44 14.55 -21.07 -30.96
C LYS A 44 14.46 -22.19 -29.92
N ILE A 45 15.60 -22.71 -29.46
CA ILE A 45 15.65 -23.73 -28.41
C ILE A 45 15.01 -23.21 -27.12
N THR A 46 15.27 -21.95 -26.77
CA THR A 46 14.68 -21.30 -25.59
C THR A 46 13.16 -21.20 -25.73
N ALA A 47 12.65 -20.79 -26.89
CA ALA A 47 11.21 -20.70 -27.15
C ALA A 47 10.51 -22.07 -27.08
N GLU A 48 11.12 -23.14 -27.60
CA GLU A 48 10.57 -24.50 -27.51
C GLU A 48 10.49 -25.00 -26.06
N LYS A 49 11.56 -24.78 -25.29
CA LYS A 49 11.57 -25.09 -23.84
C LYS A 49 10.52 -24.28 -23.08
N PHE A 50 10.37 -23.00 -23.43
CA PHE A 50 9.38 -22.12 -22.82
C PHE A 50 7.95 -22.58 -23.14
N ALA A 51 7.67 -23.00 -24.37
CA ALA A 51 6.36 -23.55 -24.75
C ALA A 51 6.05 -24.84 -23.96
N ALA A 52 7.03 -25.72 -23.78
CA ALA A 52 6.88 -26.92 -22.97
C ALA A 52 6.62 -26.59 -21.49
N TRP A 53 7.34 -25.62 -20.92
CA TRP A 53 7.09 -25.11 -19.56
C TRP A 53 5.70 -24.49 -19.42
N LYS A 54 5.29 -23.64 -20.37
CA LYS A 54 3.97 -23.00 -20.37
C LYS A 54 2.84 -24.03 -20.37
N ALA A 55 3.00 -25.14 -21.09
CA ALA A 55 2.02 -26.22 -21.13
C ALA A 55 1.79 -26.92 -19.77
N THR A 56 2.71 -26.78 -18.81
CA THR A 56 2.55 -27.33 -17.45
C THR A 56 1.81 -26.39 -16.49
N LEU A 57 1.51 -25.15 -16.90
CA LEU A 57 0.89 -24.14 -16.04
C LEU A 57 -0.64 -24.30 -15.98
N SER A 58 -1.29 -23.62 -15.02
CA SER A 58 -2.75 -23.56 -14.98
C SER A 58 -3.33 -22.84 -16.20
N PRO A 59 -4.61 -23.05 -16.57
CA PRO A 59 -5.23 -22.35 -17.70
C PRO A 59 -5.14 -20.82 -17.61
N GLU A 60 -5.30 -20.26 -16.41
CA GLU A 60 -5.17 -18.80 -16.20
C GLU A 60 -3.76 -18.30 -16.43
N GLN A 61 -2.75 -19.05 -15.96
CA GLN A 61 -1.35 -18.72 -16.19
C GLN A 61 -1.01 -18.86 -17.68
N GLN A 62 -1.47 -19.90 -18.36
CA GLN A 62 -1.29 -20.07 -19.81
C GLN A 62 -1.89 -18.90 -20.61
N ALA A 63 -3.08 -18.43 -20.22
CA ALA A 63 -3.71 -17.28 -20.83
C ALA A 63 -2.88 -16.01 -20.63
N TRP A 64 -2.37 -15.78 -19.41
CA TRP A 64 -1.47 -14.67 -19.11
C TRP A 64 -0.18 -14.72 -19.95
N GLU A 65 0.51 -15.86 -19.96
CA GLU A 65 1.74 -16.02 -20.76
C GLU A 65 1.47 -15.80 -22.24
N THR A 66 0.32 -16.23 -22.76
CA THR A 66 -0.06 -15.99 -24.17
C THR A 66 -0.20 -14.50 -24.47
N VAL A 67 -0.88 -13.74 -23.61
CA VAL A 67 -1.00 -12.29 -23.77
C VAL A 67 0.38 -11.64 -23.68
N LEU A 68 1.22 -12.07 -22.75
CA LEU A 68 2.56 -11.51 -22.57
C LEU A 68 3.45 -11.75 -23.80
N GLU A 69 3.47 -12.97 -24.35
CA GLU A 69 4.23 -13.32 -25.56
C GLU A 69 3.83 -12.44 -26.75
N GLN A 70 2.54 -12.14 -26.90
CA GLN A 70 2.01 -11.29 -27.97
C GLN A 70 2.39 -9.81 -27.83
N ASN A 71 2.81 -9.36 -26.64
CA ASN A 71 3.03 -7.95 -26.34
C ASN A 71 4.49 -7.59 -26.00
N LEU A 72 5.33 -8.52 -25.54
CA LEU A 72 6.75 -8.24 -25.29
C LEU A 72 7.58 -8.04 -26.57
N GLY A 73 7.08 -8.48 -27.71
CA GLY A 73 7.73 -8.36 -29.01
C GLY A 73 8.90 -9.34 -29.19
N MET A 74 9.02 -9.90 -30.40
CA MET A 74 9.91 -11.03 -30.72
C MET A 74 11.42 -10.72 -30.61
N GLY A 75 11.81 -9.44 -30.57
CA GLY A 75 13.21 -9.03 -30.70
C GLY A 75 13.98 -8.97 -29.39
N PHE A 76 13.57 -8.09 -28.48
CA PHE A 76 14.36 -7.73 -27.30
C PHE A 76 13.83 -8.35 -26.01
N TYR A 77 12.60 -8.01 -25.60
CA TYR A 77 12.11 -8.41 -24.28
C TYR A 77 11.67 -9.87 -24.21
N LEU A 78 11.01 -10.41 -25.24
CA LEU A 78 10.49 -11.77 -25.19
C LEU A 78 11.60 -12.82 -25.00
N PRO A 79 12.72 -12.81 -25.77
CA PRO A 79 13.77 -13.81 -25.56
C PRO A 79 14.43 -13.72 -24.18
N ILE A 80 14.61 -12.51 -23.66
CA ILE A 80 15.17 -12.29 -22.31
C ILE A 80 14.22 -12.86 -21.27
N TYR A 81 12.94 -12.52 -21.34
CA TYR A 81 11.91 -13.01 -20.43
C TYR A 81 11.86 -14.54 -20.41
N GLN A 82 11.78 -15.19 -21.58
CA GLN A 82 11.71 -16.65 -21.66
C GLN A 82 12.94 -17.31 -21.03
N ALA A 83 14.15 -16.80 -21.29
CA ALA A 83 15.37 -17.32 -20.68
C ALA A 83 15.39 -17.12 -19.15
N GLU A 84 14.96 -15.96 -18.65
CA GLU A 84 14.87 -15.68 -17.21
C GLU A 84 13.85 -16.60 -16.52
N LYS A 85 12.68 -16.84 -17.13
CA LYS A 85 11.67 -17.75 -16.59
C LYS A 85 12.15 -19.19 -16.53
N LEU A 86 12.79 -19.67 -17.59
CA LEU A 86 13.38 -21.02 -17.61
C LEU A 86 14.53 -21.18 -16.59
N ALA A 87 15.20 -20.09 -16.23
CA ALA A 87 16.19 -20.05 -15.16
C ALA A 87 15.59 -19.90 -13.75
N GLY A 88 14.26 -19.92 -13.61
CA GLY A 88 13.57 -19.78 -12.33
C GLY A 88 13.60 -18.37 -11.73
N LYS A 89 13.94 -17.34 -12.52
CA LYS A 89 13.95 -15.95 -12.03
C LYS A 89 12.53 -15.39 -11.98
N VAL A 90 12.26 -14.64 -10.91
CA VAL A 90 11.03 -13.85 -10.78
C VAL A 90 11.17 -12.57 -11.58
N THR A 91 10.17 -12.23 -12.38
CA THR A 91 10.18 -11.04 -13.24
C THR A 91 9.02 -10.11 -12.95
N ALA A 92 9.14 -8.86 -13.41
CA ALA A 92 8.07 -7.86 -13.30
C ALA A 92 6.77 -8.27 -14.03
N TRP A 93 6.84 -9.20 -14.99
CA TRP A 93 5.69 -9.67 -15.77
C TRP A 93 5.13 -11.00 -15.29
N ASP A 94 5.66 -11.57 -14.22
CA ASP A 94 5.13 -12.80 -13.67
C ASP A 94 3.64 -12.67 -13.32
N TYR A 95 2.88 -13.74 -13.60
CA TYR A 95 1.48 -13.87 -13.21
C TYR A 95 1.31 -13.66 -11.70
N VAL A 96 0.30 -12.87 -11.32
CA VAL A 96 -0.05 -12.60 -9.93
C VAL A 96 -1.42 -13.21 -9.67
N LYS A 97 -1.47 -14.15 -8.72
CA LYS A 97 -2.72 -14.69 -8.21
C LYS A 97 -3.33 -13.70 -7.22
N ASP A 98 -4.58 -13.30 -7.45
CA ASP A 98 -5.28 -12.38 -6.56
C ASP A 98 -5.69 -13.04 -5.24
N ASP A 99 -5.43 -12.35 -4.13
CA ASP A 99 -6.22 -12.51 -2.90
C ASP A 99 -7.50 -11.65 -3.04
N PRO A 100 -8.70 -12.26 -3.03
CA PRO A 100 -9.95 -11.52 -3.22
C PRO A 100 -10.25 -10.49 -2.13
N LYS A 101 -9.55 -10.53 -1.00
CA LYS A 101 -9.68 -9.54 0.09
C LYS A 101 -8.84 -8.29 -0.14
N LEU A 102 -7.89 -8.34 -1.08
CA LEU A 102 -6.97 -7.25 -1.35
C LEU A 102 -7.35 -6.50 -2.64
N PRO A 103 -7.17 -5.17 -2.69
CA PRO A 103 -7.41 -4.40 -3.89
C PRO A 103 -6.44 -4.79 -5.02
N ARG A 104 -6.94 -4.75 -6.26
CA ARG A 104 -6.15 -4.96 -7.47
C ARG A 104 -5.59 -3.64 -7.97
N VAL A 105 -4.27 -3.61 -8.15
CA VAL A 105 -3.55 -2.43 -8.60
C VAL A 105 -2.83 -2.75 -9.91
N LEU A 106 -3.02 -1.94 -10.95
CA LEU A 106 -2.32 -2.08 -12.22
C LEU A 106 -1.25 -0.99 -12.38
N LEU A 107 0.00 -1.42 -12.62
CA LEU A 107 1.08 -0.55 -13.08
C LEU A 107 1.11 -0.50 -14.61
N ILE A 108 0.98 0.70 -15.18
CA ILE A 108 1.17 0.96 -16.62
C ILE A 108 2.35 1.92 -16.78
N GLY A 109 3.41 1.50 -17.46
CA GLY A 109 4.54 2.39 -17.67
C GLY A 109 5.73 1.74 -18.31
N ASP A 110 6.79 2.53 -18.44
CA ASP A 110 8.02 2.23 -19.15
C ASP A 110 9.02 1.35 -18.37
N SER A 111 10.28 1.35 -18.82
CA SER A 111 11.36 0.54 -18.26
C SER A 111 11.71 0.93 -16.83
N ILE A 112 11.52 2.18 -16.42
CA ILE A 112 11.74 2.63 -15.04
C ILE A 112 10.70 1.99 -14.13
N SER A 113 9.43 2.03 -14.56
CA SER A 113 8.36 1.38 -13.81
C SER A 113 8.49 -0.13 -13.75
N ARG A 114 9.06 -0.76 -14.79
CA ARG A 114 9.39 -2.19 -14.77
C ARG A 114 10.43 -2.49 -13.71
N GLY A 115 11.45 -1.63 -13.58
CA GLY A 115 12.53 -1.80 -12.61
C GLY A 115 12.07 -1.79 -11.15
N TYR A 116 11.16 -0.89 -10.77
CA TYR A 116 10.65 -0.85 -9.40
C TYR A 116 9.51 -1.85 -9.11
N THR A 117 8.95 -2.52 -10.13
CA THR A 117 7.73 -3.35 -9.96
C THR A 117 7.88 -4.43 -8.87
N LEU A 118 8.99 -5.16 -8.84
CA LEU A 118 9.18 -6.26 -7.87
C LEU A 118 9.35 -5.74 -6.43
N ALA A 119 10.11 -4.66 -6.25
CA ALA A 119 10.25 -4.02 -4.94
C ALA A 119 8.92 -3.42 -4.47
N THR A 120 8.11 -2.85 -5.37
CA THR A 120 6.76 -2.37 -5.02
C THR A 120 5.83 -3.52 -4.65
N ARG A 121 5.89 -4.67 -5.35
CA ARG A 121 5.14 -5.90 -4.97
C ARG A 121 5.50 -6.34 -3.55
N LYS A 122 6.79 -6.36 -3.22
CA LYS A 122 7.28 -6.69 -1.88
C LYS A 122 6.75 -5.70 -0.83
N ALA A 123 6.80 -4.40 -1.11
CA ALA A 123 6.35 -3.36 -0.19
C ALA A 123 4.83 -3.38 0.04
N LEU A 124 4.04 -3.85 -0.93
CA LEU A 124 2.58 -3.97 -0.85
C LEU A 124 2.09 -5.40 -0.53
N ALA A 125 2.99 -6.31 -0.15
CA ALA A 125 2.63 -7.69 0.17
C ALA A 125 1.62 -7.73 1.34
N GLY A 126 0.49 -8.42 1.12
CA GLY A 126 -0.61 -8.49 2.09
C GLY A 126 -1.45 -7.20 2.18
N VAL A 127 -1.19 -6.21 1.33
CA VAL A 127 -1.90 -4.93 1.28
C VAL A 127 -2.61 -4.73 -0.06
N ALA A 128 -2.02 -5.19 -1.17
CA ALA A 128 -2.62 -5.11 -2.50
C ALA A 128 -2.10 -6.21 -3.44
N ASN A 129 -2.93 -6.62 -4.39
CA ASN A 129 -2.51 -7.43 -5.52
C ASN A 129 -1.92 -6.50 -6.59
N LEU A 130 -0.58 -6.42 -6.69
CA LEU A 130 0.09 -5.51 -7.62
C LEU A 130 0.46 -6.20 -8.94
N HIS A 131 -0.27 -5.82 -9.98
CA HIS A 131 -0.12 -6.25 -11.37
C HIS A 131 0.65 -5.23 -12.19
N ARG A 132 1.16 -5.67 -13.35
CA ARG A 132 1.80 -4.79 -14.35
C ARG A 132 1.21 -5.12 -15.72
N ALA A 133 1.07 -4.09 -16.55
CA ALA A 133 0.74 -4.27 -17.96
C ALA A 133 1.74 -5.24 -18.66
N PRO A 134 1.27 -6.11 -19.56
CA PRO A 134 2.08 -7.15 -20.21
C PRO A 134 3.03 -6.60 -21.29
N GLU A 135 3.67 -5.45 -21.05
CA GLU A 135 4.51 -4.75 -22.02
C GLU A 135 5.48 -3.79 -21.30
N ASN A 136 6.49 -3.31 -22.05
CA ASN A 136 7.16 -2.05 -21.74
C ASN A 136 6.38 -0.91 -22.42
N CYS A 137 5.45 -0.26 -21.71
CA CYS A 137 4.33 0.48 -22.30
C CYS A 137 4.70 1.60 -23.28
N GLY A 138 5.92 2.13 -23.22
CA GLY A 138 6.47 3.04 -24.23
C GLY A 138 5.78 4.42 -24.24
N PRO A 139 5.63 5.07 -25.40
CA PRO A 139 5.06 6.42 -25.51
C PRO A 139 3.53 6.43 -25.44
N THR A 140 2.94 7.60 -25.20
CA THR A 140 1.48 7.81 -25.18
C THR A 140 0.76 7.28 -26.42
N ALA A 141 1.37 7.34 -27.60
CA ALA A 141 0.80 6.77 -28.83
C ALA A 141 0.57 5.26 -28.75
N ASN A 142 1.50 4.51 -28.15
CA ASN A 142 1.31 3.07 -27.90
C ASN A 142 0.23 2.87 -26.83
N GLY A 143 0.21 3.73 -25.81
CA GLY A 143 -0.84 3.78 -24.81
C GLY A 143 -2.24 3.78 -25.42
N LEU A 144 -2.51 4.69 -26.35
CA LEU A 144 -3.83 4.79 -26.98
C LEU A 144 -4.23 3.54 -27.76
N LYS A 145 -3.26 2.82 -28.32
CA LYS A 145 -3.49 1.57 -29.06
C LYS A 145 -3.71 0.37 -28.14
N LYS A 146 -2.94 0.29 -27.06
CA LYS A 146 -2.78 -0.93 -26.25
C LYS A 146 -3.53 -0.90 -24.93
N LEU A 147 -4.10 0.25 -24.53
CA LEU A 147 -4.84 0.36 -23.27
C LEU A 147 -5.92 -0.73 -23.09
N PRO A 148 -6.73 -1.10 -24.11
CA PRO A 148 -7.68 -2.20 -23.96
C PRO A 148 -7.03 -3.55 -23.61
N VAL A 149 -5.83 -3.81 -24.14
CA VAL A 149 -5.06 -5.04 -23.84
C VAL A 149 -4.54 -5.01 -22.41
N TRP A 150 -4.00 -3.86 -21.97
CA TRP A 150 -3.41 -3.74 -20.64
C TRP A 150 -4.45 -3.71 -19.52
N LEU A 151 -5.62 -3.11 -19.76
CA LEU A 151 -6.75 -3.17 -18.84
C LEU A 151 -7.34 -4.59 -18.80
N GLY A 152 -7.34 -5.28 -19.94
CA GLY A 152 -7.91 -6.63 -20.08
C GLY A 152 -9.39 -6.65 -19.72
N THR A 153 -9.86 -7.80 -19.23
CA THR A 153 -11.23 -7.97 -18.71
C THR A 153 -11.34 -7.65 -17.21
N GLY A 154 -10.22 -7.23 -16.60
CA GLY A 154 -10.12 -7.04 -15.16
C GLY A 154 -10.77 -5.76 -14.68
N LYS A 155 -11.45 -5.83 -13.54
CA LYS A 155 -11.79 -4.64 -12.75
C LYS A 155 -10.59 -4.26 -11.87
N TRP A 156 -10.13 -3.02 -11.99
CA TRP A 156 -9.00 -2.47 -11.25
C TRP A 156 -9.48 -1.50 -10.18
N ASP A 157 -8.91 -1.56 -8.99
CA ASP A 157 -9.24 -0.63 -7.91
C ASP A 157 -8.36 0.61 -7.97
N ILE A 158 -7.08 0.42 -8.33
CA ILE A 158 -6.12 1.49 -8.54
C ILE A 158 -5.37 1.26 -9.86
N ILE A 159 -5.21 2.32 -10.65
CA ILE A 159 -4.30 2.31 -11.80
C ILE A 159 -3.22 3.36 -11.56
N HIS A 160 -1.97 2.90 -11.42
CA HIS A 160 -0.79 3.75 -11.35
C HIS A 160 -0.15 3.77 -12.74
N PHE A 161 0.00 4.95 -13.34
CA PHE A 161 0.50 5.04 -14.71
C PHE A 161 1.56 6.11 -14.93
N ASN A 162 2.45 5.88 -15.88
CA ASN A 162 3.49 6.82 -16.31
C ASN A 162 3.64 6.82 -17.83
N PHE A 163 3.78 8.02 -18.41
CA PHE A 163 4.22 8.27 -19.77
C PHE A 163 5.02 9.58 -19.80
N GLY A 164 6.21 9.57 -20.38
CA GLY A 164 6.92 10.83 -20.68
C GLY A 164 8.30 10.66 -21.30
N ILE A 165 9.17 9.81 -20.76
CA ILE A 165 10.54 9.67 -21.29
C ILE A 165 10.55 9.13 -22.73
N HIS A 166 9.61 8.25 -23.08
CA HIS A 166 9.45 7.74 -24.44
C HIS A 166 8.77 8.74 -25.38
N ASP A 167 8.14 9.78 -24.84
CA ASP A 167 7.57 10.91 -25.58
C ASP A 167 8.53 12.10 -25.68
N ARG A 168 9.80 11.96 -25.29
CA ARG A 168 10.76 13.08 -25.28
C ARG A 168 10.92 13.80 -26.61
N LYS A 169 10.70 13.10 -27.73
CA LYS A 169 10.67 13.65 -29.11
C LYS A 169 9.28 14.05 -29.61
N THR A 170 8.23 13.70 -28.88
CA THR A 170 6.85 14.05 -29.23
C THR A 170 6.64 15.54 -28.93
N PRO A 171 6.13 16.35 -29.89
CA PRO A 171 5.72 17.72 -29.64
C PRO A 171 4.82 17.81 -28.41
N LEU A 172 5.00 18.84 -27.56
CA LEU A 172 4.29 18.93 -26.28
C LEU A 172 2.76 18.96 -26.46
N ALA A 173 2.25 19.61 -27.52
CA ALA A 173 0.82 19.64 -27.83
C ALA A 173 0.25 18.24 -28.15
N ASP A 174 0.94 17.46 -28.97
CA ASP A 174 0.55 16.08 -29.29
C ASP A 174 0.59 15.19 -28.04
N TYR A 175 1.63 15.35 -27.22
CA TYR A 175 1.74 14.64 -25.95
C TYR A 175 0.58 14.99 -25.00
N GLU A 176 0.26 16.28 -24.86
CA GLU A 176 -0.86 16.77 -24.04
C GLU A 176 -2.19 16.14 -24.49
N GLN A 177 -2.49 16.20 -25.80
CA GLN A 177 -3.72 15.65 -26.35
C GLN A 177 -3.85 14.13 -26.14
N ARG A 178 -2.75 13.39 -26.35
CA ARG A 178 -2.74 11.93 -26.17
C ARG A 178 -2.87 11.56 -24.69
N LEU A 179 -2.18 12.28 -23.81
CA LEU A 179 -2.25 12.04 -22.37
C LEU A 179 -3.64 12.39 -21.82
N ASP A 180 -4.29 13.45 -22.32
CA ASP A 180 -5.67 13.81 -21.98
C ASP A 180 -6.66 12.70 -22.36
N SER A 181 -6.47 12.11 -23.54
CA SER A 181 -7.26 10.97 -24.02
C SER A 181 -7.05 9.72 -23.16
N LEU A 182 -5.80 9.45 -22.75
CA LEU A 182 -5.47 8.34 -21.84
C LEU A 182 -6.08 8.55 -20.44
N ALA A 183 -5.94 9.76 -19.88
CA ALA A 183 -6.52 10.11 -18.58
C ALA A 183 -8.04 9.92 -18.57
N THR A 184 -8.71 10.34 -19.66
CA THR A 184 -10.16 10.14 -19.85
C THR A 184 -10.53 8.66 -19.84
N GLN A 185 -9.83 7.83 -20.63
CA GLN A 185 -10.10 6.39 -20.71
C GLN A 185 -9.83 5.68 -19.38
N LEU A 186 -8.73 6.02 -18.70
CA LEU A 186 -8.37 5.45 -17.40
C LEU A 186 -9.42 5.79 -16.34
N LYS A 187 -9.91 7.03 -16.29
CA LYS A 187 -10.98 7.42 -15.36
C LYS A 187 -12.31 6.71 -15.65
N ALA A 188 -12.61 6.46 -16.92
CA ALA A 188 -13.84 5.77 -17.31
C ALA A 188 -13.92 4.32 -16.77
N THR A 189 -12.78 3.73 -16.36
CA THR A 189 -12.76 2.40 -15.72
C THR A 189 -13.39 2.39 -14.32
N GLY A 190 -13.53 3.54 -13.67
CA GLY A 190 -13.97 3.66 -12.28
C GLY A 190 -12.86 3.39 -11.24
N ALA A 191 -11.66 3.01 -11.66
CA ALA A 191 -10.51 2.88 -10.78
C ALA A 191 -10.07 4.23 -10.21
N LYS A 192 -9.43 4.22 -9.03
CA LYS A 192 -8.65 5.38 -8.58
C LYS A 192 -7.40 5.48 -9.45
N VAL A 193 -7.24 6.60 -10.15
CA VAL A 193 -6.11 6.81 -11.05
C VAL A 193 -5.04 7.68 -10.37
N LEU A 194 -3.79 7.26 -10.47
CA LEU A 194 -2.61 7.93 -9.92
C LEU A 194 -1.54 8.03 -11.02
N TRP A 195 -1.12 9.23 -11.38
CA TRP A 195 -0.06 9.43 -12.37
C TRP A 195 1.30 9.57 -11.68
N ALA A 196 2.33 8.90 -12.19
CA ALA A 196 3.71 9.10 -11.77
C ALA A 196 4.42 10.09 -12.70
N SER A 197 5.08 11.09 -12.13
CA SER A 197 5.94 11.96 -12.93
C SER A 197 7.12 11.20 -13.53
N THR A 198 7.54 11.61 -14.72
CA THR A 198 8.76 11.07 -15.35
C THR A 198 9.93 11.44 -14.47
N THR A 199 10.85 10.52 -14.20
CA THR A 199 12.02 10.76 -13.34
C THR A 199 13.11 11.57 -14.05
N PRO A 200 14.03 12.24 -13.32
CA PRO A 200 15.21 12.85 -13.91
C PRO A 200 16.17 11.80 -14.48
N VAL A 201 17.05 12.26 -15.37
CA VAL A 201 18.10 11.46 -15.97
C VAL A 201 19.48 12.03 -15.63
N ALA A 202 20.41 11.15 -15.32
CA ALA A 202 21.79 11.47 -15.03
C ALA A 202 22.44 12.15 -16.23
N GLU A 203 23.41 13.02 -15.98
CA GLU A 203 24.11 13.74 -17.03
C GLU A 203 24.67 12.78 -18.09
N GLY A 204 24.40 13.07 -19.37
CA GLY A 204 24.79 12.23 -20.50
C GLY A 204 23.96 10.95 -20.68
N GLY A 205 22.92 10.73 -19.88
CA GLY A 205 22.03 9.57 -19.97
C GLY A 205 21.00 9.64 -21.10
N MET A 206 20.75 10.83 -21.64
CA MET A 206 19.98 11.04 -22.87
C MET A 206 20.85 11.71 -23.94
N LYS A 207 20.69 11.27 -25.19
CA LYS A 207 21.40 11.85 -26.35
C LYS A 207 20.59 12.93 -27.04
N ASP A 208 19.27 12.89 -26.89
CA ASP A 208 18.29 13.59 -27.72
C ASP A 208 17.27 14.40 -26.90
N ALA A 209 17.48 14.54 -25.60
CA ALA A 209 16.68 15.35 -24.69
C ALA A 209 17.48 15.69 -23.43
N THR A 210 17.01 16.69 -22.70
CA THR A 210 17.58 17.18 -21.44
C THR A 210 16.58 17.01 -20.29
N ASN A 211 17.03 17.21 -19.05
CA ASN A 211 16.12 17.28 -17.91
C ASN A 211 15.13 18.45 -18.02
N ALA A 212 15.48 19.55 -18.70
CA ALA A 212 14.54 20.64 -18.96
C ALA A 212 13.37 20.19 -19.84
N ASP A 213 13.62 19.34 -20.84
CA ASP A 213 12.56 18.74 -21.67
C ASP A 213 11.64 17.82 -20.86
N LEU A 214 12.19 17.07 -19.91
CA LEU A 214 11.40 16.22 -19.01
C LEU A 214 10.56 17.04 -18.03
N ILE A 215 11.12 18.13 -17.50
CA ILE A 215 10.40 19.07 -16.63
C ILE A 215 9.23 19.69 -17.39
N ALA A 216 9.46 20.27 -18.58
CA ALA A 216 8.41 20.85 -19.41
C ALA A 216 7.29 19.84 -19.72
N ARG A 217 7.66 18.57 -19.92
CA ARG A 217 6.69 17.49 -20.13
C ARG A 217 5.92 17.11 -18.88
N ASN A 218 6.58 17.05 -17.72
CA ASN A 218 5.94 16.84 -16.44
C ASN A 218 4.97 17.98 -16.10
N GLU A 219 5.28 19.23 -16.45
CA GLU A 219 4.37 20.38 -16.30
C GLU A 219 3.11 20.24 -17.17
N VAL A 220 3.27 19.84 -18.44
CA VAL A 220 2.13 19.51 -19.32
C VAL A 220 1.28 18.41 -18.71
N ALA A 221 1.90 17.32 -18.26
CA ALA A 221 1.19 16.21 -17.64
C ALA A 221 0.47 16.63 -16.36
N ALA A 222 1.09 17.45 -15.52
CA ALA A 222 0.47 17.98 -14.30
C ALA A 222 -0.80 18.79 -14.60
N ARG A 223 -0.81 19.62 -15.66
CA ARG A 223 -2.03 20.32 -16.10
C ARG A 223 -3.13 19.36 -16.52
N VAL A 224 -2.81 18.31 -17.27
CA VAL A 224 -3.77 17.26 -17.64
C VAL A 224 -4.30 16.55 -16.39
N MET A 225 -3.43 16.16 -15.47
CA MET A 225 -3.85 15.48 -14.23
C MET A 225 -4.75 16.38 -13.39
N GLN A 226 -4.43 17.67 -13.27
CA GLN A 226 -5.28 18.64 -12.59
C GLN A 226 -6.66 18.77 -13.25
N LYS A 227 -6.72 18.90 -14.58
CA LYS A 227 -7.98 18.93 -15.36
C LYS A 227 -8.86 17.71 -15.05
N HIS A 228 -8.25 16.53 -14.89
CA HIS A 228 -8.96 15.28 -14.62
C HIS A 228 -9.16 14.98 -13.13
N GLY A 229 -8.61 15.77 -12.22
CA GLY A 229 -8.60 15.45 -10.78
C GLY A 229 -7.86 14.14 -10.46
N ILE A 230 -6.82 13.83 -11.23
CA ILE A 230 -5.94 12.67 -11.02
C ILE A 230 -4.83 13.08 -10.07
N ALA A 231 -4.58 12.26 -9.05
CA ALA A 231 -3.49 12.49 -8.12
C ALA A 231 -2.12 12.31 -8.80
N ILE A 232 -1.13 13.05 -8.34
CA ILE A 232 0.26 12.99 -8.84
C ILE A 232 1.13 12.33 -7.78
N ASN A 233 1.84 11.27 -8.17
CA ASN A 233 2.98 10.72 -7.47
C ASN A 233 4.26 11.31 -8.10
N ASP A 234 4.81 12.35 -7.47
CA ASP A 234 5.95 13.06 -8.04
C ASP A 234 7.27 12.32 -7.80
N LEU A 235 7.58 11.36 -8.67
CA LEU A 235 8.82 10.59 -8.63
C LEU A 235 10.04 11.44 -9.01
N TYR A 236 9.87 12.50 -9.81
CA TYR A 236 10.94 13.41 -10.20
C TYR A 236 11.53 14.09 -8.96
N ALA A 237 10.70 14.90 -8.28
CA ALA A 237 11.13 15.65 -7.10
C ALA A 237 11.55 14.73 -5.94
N TRP A 238 10.97 13.52 -5.88
CA TRP A 238 11.31 12.55 -4.84
C TRP A 238 12.74 12.00 -4.95
N ILE A 239 13.21 11.72 -6.17
CA ILE A 239 14.50 11.06 -6.39
C ILE A 239 15.63 12.05 -6.70
N GLU A 240 15.30 13.25 -7.18
CA GLU A 240 16.26 14.27 -7.61
C GLU A 240 17.34 14.61 -6.54
N PRO A 241 17.02 14.82 -5.25
CA PRO A 241 18.03 15.19 -4.26
C PRO A 241 19.16 14.16 -4.09
N ASP A 242 18.89 12.89 -4.39
CA ASP A 242 19.83 11.78 -4.23
C ASP A 242 20.16 11.11 -5.59
N LEU A 243 19.95 11.81 -6.70
CA LEU A 243 20.00 11.19 -8.04
C LEU A 243 21.33 10.50 -8.33
N ALA A 244 22.45 11.17 -8.03
CA ALA A 244 23.80 10.65 -8.26
C ALA A 244 24.11 9.38 -7.44
N LYS A 245 23.40 9.17 -6.34
CA LYS A 245 23.52 7.96 -5.50
C LYS A 245 22.74 6.78 -6.09
N PHE A 246 21.59 7.06 -6.71
CA PHE A 246 20.60 6.03 -7.02
C PHE A 246 20.50 5.69 -8.51
N GLN A 247 20.88 6.59 -9.41
CA GLN A 247 20.85 6.35 -10.86
C GLN A 247 22.21 5.91 -11.40
N ASN A 248 22.21 5.03 -12.40
CA ASN A 248 23.45 4.62 -13.04
C ASN A 248 24.04 5.81 -13.82
N PRO A 249 25.39 6.01 -13.82
CA PRO A 249 26.00 7.10 -14.56
C PRO A 249 25.73 7.01 -16.07
N LYS A 250 25.37 8.14 -16.70
CA LYS A 250 25.08 8.23 -18.14
C LYS A 250 24.01 7.24 -18.61
N ASP A 251 23.02 6.97 -17.77
CA ASP A 251 21.91 6.08 -18.04
C ASP A 251 20.59 6.72 -17.58
N VAL A 252 19.49 6.29 -18.16
CA VAL A 252 18.14 6.60 -17.70
C VAL A 252 17.73 5.67 -16.55
N HIS A 253 18.32 4.48 -16.45
CA HIS A 253 17.94 3.45 -15.49
C HIS A 253 18.61 3.62 -14.13
N PHE A 254 17.93 3.13 -13.11
CA PHE A 254 18.39 3.17 -11.73
C PHE A 254 19.15 1.90 -11.35
N SER A 255 19.99 2.03 -10.33
CA SER A 255 20.59 0.88 -9.63
C SER A 255 19.52 0.12 -8.84
N GLY A 256 19.86 -1.06 -8.30
CA GLY A 256 18.98 -1.81 -7.39
C GLY A 256 18.44 -0.95 -6.24
N PRO A 257 19.31 -0.30 -5.43
CA PRO A 257 18.89 0.61 -4.39
C PRO A 257 18.04 1.80 -4.89
N GLY A 258 18.28 2.27 -6.11
CA GLY A 258 17.46 3.33 -6.71
C GLY A 258 16.04 2.86 -7.06
N TYR A 259 15.89 1.63 -7.58
CA TYR A 259 14.56 1.05 -7.78
C TYR A 259 13.85 0.74 -6.47
N ASP A 260 14.56 0.33 -5.41
CA ASP A 260 13.98 0.19 -4.08
C ASP A 260 13.45 1.54 -3.56
N ARG A 261 14.21 2.62 -3.74
CA ARG A 261 13.82 3.98 -3.36
C ARG A 261 12.57 4.49 -4.09
N LEU A 262 12.48 4.22 -5.39
CA LEU A 262 11.28 4.53 -6.19
C LEU A 262 10.10 3.65 -5.75
N ALA A 263 10.34 2.37 -5.49
CA ALA A 263 9.32 1.44 -5.05
C ALA A 263 8.69 1.83 -3.71
N GLU A 264 9.48 2.32 -2.75
CA GLU A 264 8.99 2.86 -1.48
C GLU A 264 7.96 3.97 -1.70
N GLN A 265 8.28 4.93 -2.59
CA GLN A 265 7.40 6.05 -2.89
C GLN A 265 6.15 5.62 -3.65
N VAL A 266 6.29 4.73 -4.63
CA VAL A 266 5.14 4.17 -5.37
C VAL A 266 4.21 3.40 -4.43
N ALA A 267 4.77 2.55 -3.56
CA ALA A 267 4.01 1.80 -2.57
C ALA A 267 3.32 2.74 -1.57
N ALA A 268 4.02 3.76 -1.07
CA ALA A 268 3.43 4.75 -0.16
C ALA A 268 2.30 5.55 -0.82
N ALA A 269 2.44 5.93 -2.09
CA ALA A 269 1.40 6.65 -2.83
C ALA A 269 0.16 5.78 -3.09
N ILE A 270 0.35 4.51 -3.45
CA ILE A 270 -0.74 3.54 -3.59
C ILE A 270 -1.42 3.29 -2.24
N ALA A 271 -0.65 3.04 -1.18
CA ALA A 271 -1.17 2.75 0.16
C ALA A 271 -2.01 3.90 0.72
N LYS A 272 -1.71 5.16 0.39
CA LYS A 272 -2.53 6.32 0.77
C LYS A 272 -3.93 6.33 0.15
N ILE A 273 -4.12 5.67 -1.01
CA ILE A 273 -5.41 5.61 -1.70
C ILE A 273 -6.29 4.50 -1.14
N ILE A 274 -5.70 3.38 -0.72
CA ILE A 274 -6.40 2.15 -0.32
C ILE A 274 -7.53 2.40 0.70
N PRO A 275 -7.34 3.15 1.81
CA PRO A 275 -8.39 3.36 2.80
C PRO A 275 -9.61 4.15 2.29
N THR A 276 -9.54 4.69 1.08
CA THR A 276 -10.64 5.42 0.41
C THR A 276 -11.42 4.56 -0.57
N LEU A 277 -10.98 3.33 -0.84
CA LEU A 277 -11.60 2.42 -1.81
C LEU A 277 -12.92 1.85 -1.29
N THR A 278 -13.97 1.87 -2.11
CA THR A 278 -15.27 1.27 -1.79
C THR A 278 -15.44 -0.15 -2.35
N SER A 279 -14.52 -0.60 -3.19
CA SER A 279 -14.58 -1.89 -3.89
C SER A 279 -14.11 -3.07 -3.05
N VAL A 280 -13.41 -2.80 -1.95
CA VAL A 280 -12.92 -3.80 -0.99
C VAL A 280 -13.26 -3.37 0.43
N ASN A 281 -13.35 -4.34 1.34
CA ASN A 281 -13.46 -4.06 2.77
C ASN A 281 -12.13 -3.48 3.26
N THR A 282 -12.04 -2.17 3.41
CA THR A 282 -10.80 -1.52 3.88
C THR A 282 -10.56 -1.77 5.36
N ALA A 283 -11.60 -2.08 6.14
CA ALA A 283 -11.51 -2.25 7.59
C ALA A 283 -10.64 -3.44 8.02
N ILE A 284 -10.44 -4.43 7.13
CA ILE A 284 -9.61 -5.62 7.36
C ILE A 284 -8.14 -5.44 6.90
N LEU A 285 -7.80 -4.32 6.26
CA LEU A 285 -6.46 -4.10 5.72
C LEU A 285 -5.57 -3.43 6.77
N PRO A 286 -4.45 -4.04 7.21
CA PRO A 286 -3.59 -3.45 8.24
C PRO A 286 -2.96 -2.14 7.76
N MET A 287 -3.30 -1.02 8.41
CA MET A 287 -2.78 0.32 8.09
C MET A 287 -2.19 1.00 9.32
N SER A 288 -1.04 1.67 9.16
CA SER A 288 -0.49 2.55 10.20
C SER A 288 -1.37 3.80 10.37
N LYS A 289 -0.88 4.81 11.09
CA LYS A 289 -1.60 6.07 11.32
C LYS A 289 -2.25 6.60 10.03
N LEU A 290 -3.57 6.73 10.05
CA LEU A 290 -4.36 7.22 8.92
C LEU A 290 -4.63 8.72 9.01
N GLU A 291 -4.95 9.20 10.20
CA GLU A 291 -5.33 10.59 10.40
C GLU A 291 -4.11 11.47 10.62
N LYS A 292 -4.12 12.68 10.04
CA LYS A 292 -3.10 13.70 10.29
C LYS A 292 -3.52 14.55 11.48
N ASP A 293 -3.53 13.93 12.66
CA ASP A 293 -3.84 14.57 13.93
C ASP A 293 -2.57 14.81 14.77
N GLY A 294 -2.73 15.49 15.92
CA GLY A 294 -1.65 15.71 16.87
C GLY A 294 -1.27 14.47 17.71
N TYR A 295 -1.83 13.30 17.42
CA TYR A 295 -1.58 12.09 18.20
C TYR A 295 -0.26 11.41 17.78
N GLY A 296 0.64 11.15 18.72
CA GLY A 296 1.90 10.44 18.45
C GLY A 296 1.69 8.93 18.34
N TRP A 297 1.15 8.47 17.21
CA TRP A 297 0.81 7.05 17.00
C TRP A 297 2.07 6.18 16.98
N GLU A 298 3.07 6.59 16.22
CA GLU A 298 4.36 5.90 16.10
C GLU A 298 5.11 5.91 17.43
N GLU A 299 5.11 7.03 18.15
CA GLU A 299 5.76 7.15 19.46
C GLU A 299 5.09 6.26 20.50
N ARG A 300 3.76 6.24 20.55
CA ARG A 300 3.02 5.36 21.48
C ARG A 300 3.25 3.90 21.17
N HIS A 301 3.25 3.53 19.88
CA HIS A 301 3.53 2.15 19.48
C HIS A 301 4.95 1.73 19.88
N ALA A 302 5.95 2.60 19.65
CA ALA A 302 7.32 2.35 20.09
C ALA A 302 7.45 2.22 21.62
N GLU A 303 6.72 3.04 22.38
CA GLU A 303 6.67 2.95 23.84
C GLU A 303 6.07 1.62 24.31
N ILE A 304 4.97 1.18 23.71
CA ILE A 304 4.35 -0.12 24.00
C ILE A 304 5.33 -1.26 23.75
N LEU A 305 5.99 -1.27 22.58
CA LEU A 305 6.97 -2.31 22.26
C LEU A 305 8.14 -2.33 23.25
N LYS A 306 8.52 -1.16 23.78
CA LYS A 306 9.58 -1.04 24.79
C LYS A 306 9.17 -1.63 26.15
N ILE A 307 7.92 -1.48 26.57
CA ILE A 307 7.49 -1.84 27.93
C ILE A 307 6.76 -3.18 28.04
N LYS A 308 6.17 -3.70 26.95
CA LYS A 308 5.23 -4.85 27.01
C LYS A 308 5.82 -6.08 27.71
N ASP A 309 7.10 -6.37 27.49
CA ASP A 309 7.77 -7.56 28.03
C ASP A 309 8.10 -7.37 29.51
N THR A 310 8.46 -6.15 29.91
CA THR A 310 8.69 -5.77 31.32
C THR A 310 7.39 -5.77 32.10
N VAL A 311 6.30 -5.25 31.52
CA VAL A 311 4.97 -5.29 32.13
C VAL A 311 4.50 -6.74 32.30
N ASN A 312 4.79 -7.60 31.31
CA ASN A 312 4.36 -9.00 31.27
C ASN A 312 2.87 -9.13 31.68
N PRO A 313 1.96 -8.51 30.91
CA PRO A 313 0.60 -8.23 31.37
C PRO A 313 -0.21 -9.50 31.61
N GLU A 314 -1.02 -9.48 32.66
CA GLU A 314 -2.10 -10.44 32.88
C GLU A 314 -3.37 -10.04 32.12
N ILE A 315 -3.56 -8.75 31.86
CA ILE A 315 -4.67 -8.21 31.09
C ILE A 315 -4.12 -7.25 30.03
N VAL A 316 -4.63 -7.39 28.81
CA VAL A 316 -4.37 -6.43 27.73
C VAL A 316 -5.69 -5.77 27.35
N LEU A 317 -5.72 -4.45 27.21
CA LEU A 317 -6.85 -3.74 26.61
C LEU A 317 -6.46 -3.28 25.22
N ILE A 318 -7.28 -3.53 24.22
CA ILE A 318 -7.10 -3.10 22.83
C ILE A 318 -8.26 -2.19 22.47
N GLY A 319 -7.97 -0.99 21.99
CA GLY A 319 -9.02 -0.11 21.51
C GLY A 319 -8.57 1.23 20.96
N ASP A 320 -9.51 2.16 20.93
CA ASP A 320 -9.30 3.53 20.47
C ASP A 320 -9.10 4.53 21.63
N SER A 321 -9.48 5.80 21.41
CA SER A 321 -9.41 6.87 22.40
C SER A 321 -10.18 6.56 23.68
N ILE A 322 -11.27 5.81 23.60
CA ILE A 322 -12.07 5.41 24.76
C ILE A 322 -11.27 4.47 25.66
N THR A 323 -10.47 3.58 25.08
CA THR A 323 -9.57 2.71 25.84
C THR A 323 -8.33 3.48 26.31
N HIS A 324 -7.77 4.32 25.44
CA HIS A 324 -6.58 5.11 25.72
C HIS A 324 -6.74 6.02 26.95
N PHE A 325 -7.83 6.77 27.03
CA PHE A 325 -8.04 7.76 28.09
C PHE A 325 -8.40 7.16 29.45
N TRP A 326 -8.60 5.84 29.57
CA TRP A 326 -8.95 5.26 30.87
C TRP A 326 -7.78 5.41 31.85
N GLY A 327 -6.59 4.94 31.47
CA GLY A 327 -5.38 4.99 32.28
C GLY A 327 -4.46 3.80 32.03
N GLY A 328 -3.60 3.50 33.00
CA GLY A 328 -2.68 2.36 32.91
C GLY A 328 -1.39 2.65 32.16
N LEU A 329 -0.65 1.58 31.83
CA LEU A 329 0.63 1.66 31.14
C LEU A 329 0.49 1.27 29.66
N PRO A 330 1.10 2.01 28.72
CA PRO A 330 1.72 3.32 28.93
C PRO A 330 0.67 4.39 29.23
N ASP A 331 1.07 5.32 30.10
CA ASP A 331 0.24 6.43 30.56
C ASP A 331 -0.28 7.28 29.38
N GLY A 332 -1.38 8.01 29.58
CA GLY A 332 -1.99 8.90 28.59
C GLY A 332 -1.08 10.06 28.15
N ALA A 333 0.09 10.23 28.80
CA ALA A 333 1.09 11.25 28.52
C ALA A 333 0.46 12.63 28.35
N LYS A 334 0.76 13.35 27.25
CA LYS A 334 0.24 14.70 26.98
C LYS A 334 -1.29 14.77 26.86
N MET A 335 -1.95 13.65 26.58
CA MET A 335 -3.42 13.61 26.46
C MET A 335 -4.12 13.38 27.81
N GLY A 336 -3.36 12.94 28.83
CA GLY A 336 -3.85 12.65 30.17
C GLY A 336 -4.80 11.46 30.27
N ASN A 337 -5.09 11.06 31.51
CA ASN A 337 -6.08 10.04 31.83
C ASN A 337 -7.34 10.69 32.39
N ARG A 338 -8.48 10.06 32.12
CA ARG A 338 -9.82 10.48 32.53
C ARG A 338 -10.47 9.51 33.51
N GLY A 339 -9.82 8.37 33.81
CA GLY A 339 -10.35 7.30 34.63
C GLY A 339 -9.36 6.73 35.66
N THR A 340 -8.34 7.48 36.08
CA THR A 340 -7.25 6.97 36.94
C THR A 340 -7.75 6.28 38.21
N GLU A 341 -8.74 6.85 38.91
CA GLU A 341 -9.22 6.24 40.16
C GLU A 341 -10.03 4.96 39.89
N THR A 342 -10.73 4.87 38.76
CA THR A 342 -11.54 3.68 38.42
C THR A 342 -10.66 2.58 37.86
N TRP A 343 -9.61 2.96 37.12
CA TRP A 343 -8.53 2.04 36.75
C TRP A 343 -7.93 1.39 37.99
N GLN A 344 -7.56 2.19 39.00
CA GLN A 344 -6.99 1.68 40.23
C GLN A 344 -7.99 0.82 41.03
N SER A 345 -9.26 1.23 41.09
CA SER A 345 -10.32 0.47 41.76
C SER A 345 -10.55 -0.91 41.14
N LEU A 346 -10.55 -1.00 39.80
CA LEU A 346 -10.79 -2.26 39.09
C LEU A 346 -9.58 -3.18 39.07
N PHE A 347 -8.41 -2.65 38.69
CA PHE A 347 -7.23 -3.45 38.42
C PHE A 347 -6.29 -3.56 39.61
N GLY A 348 -6.31 -2.62 40.56
CA GLY A 348 -5.45 -2.66 41.74
C GLY A 348 -3.98 -2.83 41.38
N SER A 349 -3.35 -3.90 41.88
CA SER A 349 -1.96 -4.25 41.59
C SER A 349 -1.77 -5.15 40.35
N ARG A 350 -2.84 -5.46 39.62
CA ARG A 350 -2.76 -6.33 38.43
C ARG A 350 -1.91 -5.68 37.35
N ARG A 351 -1.15 -6.51 36.63
CA ARG A 351 -0.31 -6.08 35.51
C ARG A 351 -1.16 -5.91 34.27
N VAL A 352 -1.41 -4.67 33.87
CA VAL A 352 -2.32 -4.36 32.76
C VAL A 352 -1.60 -3.51 31.72
N LEU A 353 -1.71 -3.91 30.45
CA LEU A 353 -1.17 -3.17 29.30
C LEU A 353 -2.32 -2.53 28.50
N ASN A 354 -2.28 -1.21 28.36
CA ASN A 354 -3.27 -0.41 27.63
C ASN A 354 -2.80 -0.13 26.19
N LEU A 355 -3.33 -0.90 25.24
CA LEU A 355 -3.13 -0.75 23.79
C LEU A 355 -4.26 0.08 23.13
N GLY A 356 -4.78 1.07 23.87
CA GLY A 356 -5.69 2.09 23.37
C GLY A 356 -4.96 3.21 22.66
N PHE A 357 -5.44 3.63 21.49
CA PHE A 357 -4.84 4.69 20.67
C PHE A 357 -5.89 5.72 20.24
N GLY A 358 -5.56 7.00 20.30
CA GLY A 358 -6.42 8.05 19.75
C GLY A 358 -6.73 7.81 18.28
N TRP A 359 -7.98 8.01 17.87
CA TRP A 359 -8.48 7.88 16.49
C TRP A 359 -8.37 6.50 15.83
N ASP A 360 -7.83 5.50 16.52
CA ASP A 360 -7.64 4.17 15.94
C ASP A 360 -8.95 3.60 15.41
N ARG A 361 -8.85 3.00 14.23
CA ARG A 361 -9.86 2.19 13.58
C ARG A 361 -9.42 0.72 13.62
N THR A 362 -10.28 -0.20 13.19
CA THR A 362 -9.95 -1.64 13.12
C THR A 362 -8.66 -1.94 12.35
N GLN A 363 -8.45 -1.27 11.20
CA GLN A 363 -7.22 -1.39 10.41
C GLN A 363 -5.95 -1.00 11.16
N ASN A 364 -6.03 -0.03 12.10
CA ASN A 364 -4.89 0.38 12.90
C ASN A 364 -4.55 -0.67 13.96
N VAL A 365 -5.57 -1.24 14.63
CA VAL A 365 -5.38 -2.37 15.54
C VAL A 365 -4.72 -3.55 14.82
N LEU A 366 -5.20 -3.91 13.64
CA LEU A 366 -4.62 -5.00 12.84
C LEU A 366 -3.14 -4.73 12.52
N LYS A 367 -2.80 -3.48 12.19
CA LYS A 367 -1.40 -3.09 11.94
C LYS A 367 -0.55 -3.23 13.19
N ARG A 368 -1.04 -2.77 14.34
CA ARG A 368 -0.31 -2.88 15.62
C ARG A 368 -0.05 -4.32 16.04
N ILE A 369 -1.04 -5.20 15.85
CA ILE A 369 -0.85 -6.64 16.08
C ILE A 369 0.19 -7.21 15.10
N GLN A 370 0.15 -6.80 13.82
CA GLN A 370 1.15 -7.19 12.82
C GLN A 370 2.58 -6.72 13.18
N LEU A 371 2.69 -5.52 13.77
CA LEU A 371 3.96 -4.94 14.20
C LEU A 371 4.45 -5.48 15.57
N GLY A 372 3.69 -6.39 16.20
CA GLY A 372 4.19 -7.21 17.30
C GLY A 372 3.74 -6.80 18.69
N GLU A 373 2.69 -5.98 18.86
CA GLU A 373 2.21 -5.59 20.19
C GLU A 373 1.77 -6.77 21.07
N LEU A 374 1.37 -7.89 20.47
CA LEU A 374 0.98 -9.11 21.19
C LEU A 374 2.06 -10.19 21.19
N ASP A 375 3.18 -9.99 20.49
CA ASP A 375 4.18 -11.04 20.31
C ASP A 375 4.83 -11.42 21.63
N GLY A 376 4.87 -12.71 21.95
CA GLY A 376 5.49 -13.25 23.17
C GLY A 376 4.66 -13.07 24.45
N LEU A 377 3.56 -12.31 24.40
CA LEU A 377 2.71 -12.08 25.57
C LEU A 377 1.84 -13.29 25.90
N LYS A 378 1.51 -13.47 27.19
CA LYS A 378 0.64 -14.54 27.68
C LYS A 378 -0.39 -14.01 28.70
N PRO A 379 -1.23 -13.04 28.31
CA PRO A 379 -2.24 -12.51 29.22
C PRO A 379 -3.31 -13.57 29.51
N LYS A 380 -3.95 -13.45 30.68
CA LYS A 380 -5.15 -14.22 31.02
C LYS A 380 -6.37 -13.69 30.27
N ALA A 381 -6.44 -12.39 30.02
CA ALA A 381 -7.54 -11.76 29.28
C ALA A 381 -7.10 -10.67 28.31
N ILE A 382 -7.84 -10.53 27.21
CA ILE A 382 -7.74 -9.44 26.24
C ILE A 382 -9.11 -8.79 26.12
N VAL A 383 -9.24 -7.52 26.52
CA VAL A 383 -10.46 -6.73 26.32
C VAL A 383 -10.36 -5.98 25.00
N ILE A 384 -11.34 -6.13 24.11
CA ILE A 384 -11.35 -5.48 22.80
C ILE A 384 -12.55 -4.52 22.73
N HIS A 385 -12.27 -3.23 22.56
CA HIS A 385 -13.27 -2.18 22.34
C HIS A 385 -12.81 -1.25 21.22
N ILE A 386 -13.32 -1.46 20.00
CA ILE A 386 -12.90 -0.73 18.80
C ILE A 386 -14.06 -0.64 17.81
N GLY A 387 -14.00 0.36 16.92
CA GLY A 387 -14.83 0.41 15.71
C GLY A 387 -15.66 1.68 15.55
N THR A 388 -15.80 2.51 16.61
CA THR A 388 -16.58 3.76 16.52
C THR A 388 -15.97 4.75 15.50
N ASN A 389 -14.64 4.77 15.39
CA ASN A 389 -13.94 5.65 14.44
C ASN A 389 -14.03 5.17 12.99
N ASN A 390 -14.37 3.90 12.74
CA ASN A 390 -14.65 3.42 11.38
C ASN A 390 -15.91 4.10 10.78
N LEU A 391 -16.75 4.76 11.59
CA LEU A 391 -17.91 5.54 11.13
C LEU A 391 -17.58 7.00 10.76
N ALA A 392 -16.31 7.39 10.83
CA ALA A 392 -15.86 8.72 10.44
C ALA A 392 -15.35 8.71 8.99
N LYS A 393 -15.92 9.54 8.14
CA LYS A 393 -15.34 9.84 6.82
C LYS A 393 -14.37 11.00 6.96
N THR A 394 -13.13 10.80 6.53
CA THR A 394 -12.08 11.83 6.48
C THR A 394 -11.51 11.92 5.07
N VAL A 395 -10.54 12.82 4.87
CA VAL A 395 -9.80 12.87 3.59
C VAL A 395 -8.88 11.67 3.40
N ASN A 396 -8.50 10.98 4.48
CA ASN A 396 -7.55 9.87 4.45
C ASN A 396 -8.23 8.51 4.45
N ALA A 397 -9.48 8.41 4.94
CA ALA A 397 -10.21 7.16 5.01
C ALA A 397 -11.72 7.38 4.85
N ARG A 398 -12.39 6.46 4.15
CA ARG A 398 -13.86 6.44 4.13
C ARG A 398 -14.43 5.88 5.44
N ASP A 399 -15.72 6.06 5.62
CA ASP A 399 -16.50 5.29 6.58
C ASP A 399 -16.67 3.83 6.10
N ASN A 400 -16.76 2.91 7.06
CA ASN A 400 -17.01 1.49 6.82
C ASN A 400 -18.44 1.12 7.19
N THR A 401 -18.98 0.12 6.49
CA THR A 401 -20.32 -0.40 6.78
C THR A 401 -20.32 -1.26 8.06
N PRO A 402 -21.49 -1.49 8.69
CA PRO A 402 -21.58 -2.38 9.84
C PRO A 402 -21.02 -3.79 9.60
N ALA A 403 -21.22 -4.34 8.41
CA ALA A 403 -20.71 -5.67 8.06
C ALA A 403 -19.18 -5.67 7.96
N GLU A 404 -18.60 -4.65 7.34
CA GLU A 404 -17.14 -4.50 7.20
C GLU A 404 -16.45 -4.38 8.56
N ILE A 405 -17.04 -3.59 9.47
CA ILE A 405 -16.52 -3.37 10.83
C ILE A 405 -16.59 -4.67 11.63
N ALA A 406 -17.72 -5.39 11.57
CA ALA A 406 -17.88 -6.66 12.28
C ALA A 406 -16.91 -7.74 11.76
N GLU A 407 -16.71 -7.83 10.45
CA GLU A 407 -15.69 -8.72 9.86
C GLU A 407 -14.29 -8.38 10.37
N ALA A 408 -13.92 -7.09 10.37
CA ALA A 408 -12.62 -6.64 10.84
C ALA A 408 -12.39 -6.92 12.33
N ILE A 409 -13.42 -6.74 13.17
CA ILE A 409 -13.34 -7.10 14.59
C ILE A 409 -13.20 -8.61 14.76
N GLY A 410 -13.92 -9.41 13.97
CA GLY A 410 -13.72 -10.86 13.91
C GLY A 410 -12.28 -11.25 13.59
N LEU A 411 -11.66 -10.57 12.62
CA LEU A 411 -10.25 -10.79 12.26
C LEU A 411 -9.29 -10.36 13.39
N ILE A 412 -9.57 -9.26 14.10
CA ILE A 412 -8.78 -8.83 15.27
C ILE A 412 -8.81 -9.92 16.36
N ILE A 413 -9.98 -10.50 16.64
CA ILE A 413 -10.14 -11.59 17.62
C ILE A 413 -9.29 -12.80 17.18
N GLU A 414 -9.38 -13.20 15.92
CA GLU A 414 -8.60 -14.33 15.39
C GLU A 414 -7.09 -14.09 15.51
N LYS A 415 -6.61 -12.88 15.20
CA LYS A 415 -5.20 -12.51 15.36
C LYS A 415 -4.79 -12.47 16.84
N ALA A 416 -5.63 -11.95 17.72
CA ALA A 416 -5.37 -11.92 19.16
C ALA A 416 -5.27 -13.34 19.75
N GLN A 417 -6.20 -14.23 19.40
CA GLN A 417 -6.17 -15.64 19.82
C GLN A 417 -4.97 -16.39 19.24
N ALA A 418 -4.59 -16.13 17.99
CA ALA A 418 -3.40 -16.75 17.40
C ALA A 418 -2.10 -16.32 18.11
N LYS A 419 -2.01 -15.07 18.56
CA LYS A 419 -0.85 -14.55 19.30
C LYS A 419 -0.85 -14.94 20.78
N CYS A 420 -2.03 -15.02 21.39
CA CYS A 420 -2.24 -15.27 22.81
C CYS A 420 -3.28 -16.41 23.03
N PRO A 421 -2.95 -17.67 22.69
CA PRO A 421 -3.94 -18.77 22.63
C PRO A 421 -4.57 -19.16 23.98
N GLY A 422 -3.95 -18.77 25.10
CA GLY A 422 -4.48 -19.02 26.45
C GLY A 422 -5.36 -17.89 27.01
N ALA A 423 -5.52 -16.78 26.28
CA ALA A 423 -6.25 -15.62 26.77
C ALA A 423 -7.75 -15.75 26.50
N GLN A 424 -8.57 -15.40 27.50
CA GLN A 424 -9.99 -15.11 27.28
C GLN A 424 -10.13 -13.76 26.58
N VAL A 425 -10.85 -13.72 25.46
CA VAL A 425 -11.17 -12.47 24.77
C VAL A 425 -12.51 -11.95 25.28
N ILE A 426 -12.52 -10.73 25.82
CA ILE A 426 -13.74 -10.01 26.20
C ILE A 426 -14.01 -8.99 25.10
N LEU A 427 -14.95 -9.31 24.22
CA LEU A 427 -15.39 -8.43 23.14
C LEU A 427 -16.47 -7.49 23.67
N MET A 428 -16.17 -6.19 23.71
CA MET A 428 -17.16 -5.19 24.07
C MET A 428 -18.08 -4.87 22.88
N ALA A 429 -19.37 -4.71 23.14
CA ALA A 429 -20.22 -3.93 22.25
C ALA A 429 -19.66 -2.51 22.11
N ILE A 430 -19.73 -1.93 20.91
CA ILE A 430 -19.32 -0.54 20.69
C ILE A 430 -20.27 0.36 21.47
N PHE A 431 -19.72 1.27 22.27
CA PHE A 431 -20.51 2.15 23.11
C PHE A 431 -21.36 3.12 22.29
N PRO A 432 -22.53 3.52 22.81
CA PRO A 432 -23.33 4.52 22.15
C PRO A 432 -22.62 5.87 22.13
N ARG A 433 -22.92 6.68 21.11
CA ARG A 433 -22.44 8.06 20.98
C ARG A 433 -23.52 8.97 20.41
N GLY A 434 -23.36 10.27 20.60
CA GLY A 434 -24.35 11.26 20.21
C GLY A 434 -25.33 11.56 21.34
N LYS A 435 -25.77 12.82 21.41
CA LYS A 435 -26.46 13.35 22.60
C LYS A 435 -27.82 12.71 22.85
N THR A 436 -28.52 12.30 21.79
CA THR A 436 -29.89 11.78 21.87
C THR A 436 -30.04 10.47 21.09
N ALA A 437 -31.15 9.77 21.30
CA ALA A 437 -31.48 8.55 20.54
C ALA A 437 -31.60 8.80 19.02
N ALA A 438 -31.87 10.05 18.61
CA ALA A 438 -32.05 10.43 17.21
C ALA A 438 -30.74 10.64 16.43
N ASP A 439 -29.57 10.57 17.08
CA ASP A 439 -28.29 10.68 16.37
C ASP A 439 -28.17 9.54 15.34
N PRO A 440 -27.90 9.83 14.05
CA PRO A 440 -27.85 8.81 13.00
C PRO A 440 -26.86 7.66 13.28
N LYS A 441 -25.79 7.92 14.06
CA LYS A 441 -24.82 6.88 14.42
C LYS A 441 -25.39 5.84 15.40
N ARG A 442 -26.47 6.14 16.13
CA ARG A 442 -27.09 5.22 17.10
C ARG A 442 -27.61 3.95 16.43
N ALA A 443 -28.35 4.09 15.34
CA ALA A 443 -28.84 2.96 14.57
C ALA A 443 -27.71 2.16 13.92
N ILE A 444 -26.67 2.83 13.43
CA ILE A 444 -25.51 2.18 12.81
C ILE A 444 -24.74 1.35 13.84
N LEU A 445 -24.50 1.90 15.04
CA LEU A 445 -23.83 1.20 16.14
C LEU A 445 -24.65 0.00 16.64
N ALA A 446 -25.98 0.13 16.74
CA ALA A 446 -26.85 -0.99 17.08
C ALA A 446 -26.73 -2.13 16.06
N ASN A 447 -26.68 -1.81 14.76
CA ASN A 447 -26.48 -2.78 13.68
C ASN A 447 -25.10 -3.48 13.79
N ILE A 448 -24.04 -2.72 14.12
CA ILE A 448 -22.72 -3.31 14.37
C ILE A 448 -22.78 -4.28 15.56
N ASN A 449 -23.33 -3.84 16.71
CA ASN A 449 -23.38 -4.66 17.92
C ASN A 449 -24.22 -5.93 17.73
N GLN A 450 -25.31 -5.86 16.96
CA GLN A 450 -26.07 -7.05 16.57
C GLN A 450 -25.22 -8.06 15.79
N ARG A 451 -24.31 -7.60 14.94
CA ARG A 451 -23.36 -8.45 14.18
C ARG A 451 -22.19 -8.94 15.01
N LEU A 452 -21.82 -8.23 16.08
CA LEU A 452 -20.77 -8.63 17.01
C LEU A 452 -21.25 -9.72 17.98
N ALA A 453 -22.53 -9.72 18.38
CA ALA A 453 -23.05 -10.65 19.38
C ALA A 453 -22.78 -12.14 19.06
N PRO A 454 -22.94 -12.64 17.82
CA PRO A 454 -22.57 -14.02 17.48
C PRO A 454 -21.09 -14.34 17.64
N LEU A 455 -20.18 -13.35 17.57
CA LEU A 455 -18.75 -13.58 17.81
C LEU A 455 -18.47 -13.98 19.27
N GLY A 456 -19.36 -13.60 20.21
CA GLY A 456 -19.30 -14.04 21.60
C GLY A 456 -19.56 -15.53 21.81
N GLN A 457 -20.02 -16.25 20.79
CA GLN A 457 -20.19 -17.71 20.83
C GLN A 457 -18.95 -18.46 20.32
N LYS A 458 -17.93 -17.75 19.82
CA LYS A 458 -16.65 -18.37 19.45
C LYS A 458 -15.93 -18.88 20.72
N PRO A 459 -15.22 -20.02 20.67
CA PRO A 459 -14.46 -20.52 21.80
C PRO A 459 -13.51 -19.47 22.36
N GLY A 460 -13.51 -19.30 23.69
CA GLY A 460 -12.65 -18.35 24.39
C GLY A 460 -13.03 -16.87 24.21
N VAL A 461 -14.21 -16.56 23.67
CA VAL A 461 -14.73 -15.19 23.52
C VAL A 461 -15.95 -14.99 24.42
N THR A 462 -16.03 -13.84 25.07
CA THR A 462 -17.20 -13.38 25.83
C THR A 462 -17.64 -12.04 25.26
N PHE A 463 -18.87 -11.94 24.75
CA PHE A 463 -19.43 -10.66 24.32
C PHE A 463 -20.09 -9.94 25.49
N LEU A 464 -19.70 -8.69 25.72
CA LEU A 464 -20.23 -7.84 26.81
C LEU A 464 -20.89 -6.59 26.22
N ASP A 465 -22.22 -6.55 26.27
CA ASP A 465 -23.01 -5.40 25.88
C ASP A 465 -23.51 -4.64 27.11
N ILE A 466 -23.03 -3.40 27.24
CA ILE A 466 -23.42 -2.49 28.33
C ILE A 466 -24.15 -1.26 27.79
N THR A 467 -24.65 -1.30 26.55
CA THR A 467 -25.32 -0.18 25.88
C THR A 467 -26.40 0.44 26.77
N ALA A 468 -27.27 -0.37 27.38
CA ALA A 468 -28.34 0.12 28.25
C ALA A 468 -27.85 0.87 29.50
N LYS A 469 -26.63 0.60 29.99
CA LYS A 469 -26.06 1.28 31.17
C LYS A 469 -25.55 2.70 30.87
N TRP A 470 -25.40 3.04 29.58
CA TRP A 470 -24.96 4.36 29.15
C TRP A 470 -26.11 5.34 28.90
N LEU A 471 -27.35 4.85 28.90
CA LEU A 471 -28.51 5.60 28.40
C LEU A 471 -29.47 5.97 29.52
N GLU A 472 -29.96 7.20 29.45
CA GLU A 472 -31.11 7.64 30.22
C GLU A 472 -32.42 7.01 29.66
N PRO A 473 -33.54 7.05 30.41
CA PRO A 473 -34.82 6.51 29.95
C PRO A 473 -35.33 7.09 28.61
N ASP A 474 -34.96 8.33 28.29
CA ASP A 474 -35.28 9.00 27.02
C ASP A 474 -34.31 8.62 25.87
N GLY A 475 -33.34 7.75 26.15
CA GLY A 475 -32.29 7.32 25.23
C GLY A 475 -31.19 8.36 24.99
N SER A 476 -31.12 9.44 25.78
CA SER A 476 -29.98 10.35 25.76
C SER A 476 -28.77 9.77 26.51
N ILE A 477 -27.60 10.38 26.29
CA ILE A 477 -26.38 10.09 27.06
C ILE A 477 -26.14 11.28 27.99
N SER A 478 -26.06 11.01 29.29
CA SER A 478 -25.79 12.05 30.28
C SER A 478 -24.38 12.64 30.14
N LYS A 479 -24.29 13.97 30.23
CA LYS A 479 -23.01 14.69 30.27
C LYS A 479 -22.19 14.36 31.52
N ASP A 480 -22.84 13.83 32.56
CA ASP A 480 -22.16 13.44 33.79
C ASP A 480 -21.29 12.19 33.63
N ILE A 481 -21.53 11.38 32.59
CA ILE A 481 -20.74 10.18 32.29
C ILE A 481 -19.95 10.31 30.98
N MET A 482 -20.50 11.00 29.98
CA MET A 482 -19.81 11.33 28.72
C MET A 482 -20.07 12.80 28.35
N PRO A 483 -19.22 13.75 28.80
CA PRO A 483 -19.46 15.18 28.62
C PRO A 483 -19.64 15.63 27.16
N ASP A 484 -18.99 14.93 26.23
CA ASP A 484 -19.06 15.16 24.78
C ASP A 484 -19.96 14.14 24.04
N ALA A 485 -20.70 13.31 24.79
CA ALA A 485 -21.50 12.19 24.29
C ALA A 485 -20.69 11.18 23.45
N LEU A 486 -19.41 10.98 23.76
CA LEU A 486 -18.55 9.97 23.14
C LEU A 486 -17.54 9.37 24.13
N HIS A 487 -16.78 10.23 24.81
CA HIS A 487 -15.69 9.80 25.68
C HIS A 487 -16.14 9.76 27.14
N PRO A 488 -15.98 8.62 27.82
CA PRO A 488 -16.24 8.54 29.25
C PRO A 488 -15.35 9.49 30.04
N ASN A 489 -15.90 10.07 31.10
CA ASN A 489 -15.13 10.65 32.20
C ASN A 489 -14.98 9.60 33.32
N GLN A 490 -14.46 10.03 34.48
CA GLN A 490 -14.26 9.19 35.66
C GLN A 490 -15.52 8.39 36.06
N LYS A 491 -16.72 8.99 36.04
CA LYS A 491 -17.99 8.31 36.34
C LYS A 491 -18.38 7.33 35.23
N GLY A 492 -18.19 7.71 33.97
CA GLY A 492 -18.42 6.81 32.84
C GLY A 492 -17.51 5.57 32.88
N TYR A 493 -16.23 5.75 33.19
CA TYR A 493 -15.31 4.62 33.37
C TYR A 493 -15.71 3.72 34.56
N ALA A 494 -16.35 4.24 35.60
CA ALA A 494 -16.92 3.40 36.67
C ALA A 494 -18.00 2.45 36.15
N VAL A 495 -18.87 2.91 35.23
CA VAL A 495 -19.89 2.06 34.59
C VAL A 495 -19.24 0.92 33.82
N TRP A 496 -18.17 1.21 33.07
CA TRP A 496 -17.42 0.18 32.35
C TRP A 496 -16.70 -0.78 33.31
N ALA A 497 -16.08 -0.25 34.37
CA ALA A 497 -15.35 -1.02 35.36
C ALA A 497 -16.22 -2.05 36.07
N GLU A 498 -17.39 -1.64 36.57
CA GLU A 498 -18.35 -2.52 37.25
C GLU A 498 -18.83 -3.65 36.33
N ALA A 499 -18.99 -3.38 35.04
CA ALA A 499 -19.40 -4.40 34.08
C ALA A 499 -18.27 -5.38 33.72
N LEU A 500 -17.01 -4.94 33.73
CA LEU A 500 -15.86 -5.81 33.44
C LEU A 500 -15.48 -6.71 34.61
N LYS A 501 -15.66 -6.23 35.85
CA LYS A 501 -15.30 -6.96 37.08
C LYS A 501 -15.73 -8.44 37.12
N PRO A 502 -16.98 -8.82 36.80
CA PRO A 502 -17.41 -10.23 36.88
C PRO A 502 -16.89 -11.12 35.74
N VAL A 503 -16.40 -10.55 34.63
CA VAL A 503 -15.93 -11.32 33.46
C VAL A 503 -14.41 -11.37 33.34
N LEU A 504 -13.69 -10.57 34.14
CA LEU A 504 -12.24 -10.63 34.21
C LEU A 504 -11.80 -11.90 34.97
N PRO A 505 -10.74 -12.58 34.52
CA PRO A 505 -10.19 -13.72 35.25
C PRO A 505 -9.60 -13.25 36.59
N ASN A 506 -9.64 -14.13 37.59
CA ASN A 506 -9.06 -13.89 38.92
C ASN A 506 -7.53 -13.68 38.89
#